data_AF-A0A9D4JHM4-F1
#
_entry.id   AF-A0A9D4JHM4-F1
#
_cell.length_a   1.000
_cell.length_b   1.000
_cell.length_c   1.000
_cell.angle_alpha   90.00
_cell.angle_beta   90.00
_cell.angle_gamma   90.00
#
_symmetry.space_group_name_H-M   'P 1'
#
loop_
_entity.id
_entity.type
_entity.pdbx_description
1 polymer ?
#
loop_
_entity_poly.entity_id
_entity_poly.type
_entity_poly.pdbx_seq_one_letter_code
_entity_poly.pdbx_strand_id
1 'polypeptide(L)' 'MRLFQKCPKGFFTCKKGKITCIQTEFVCDCSPDCDDSSDEDKTWAGCAMQMKCSSAAGMLLYHTKHVSKRH' A
#
# COMPACT_ATOMS: atom_id res chain seq x y z
N MET A 1 15.11 -11.01 -17.63
CA MET A 1 14.22 -9.86 -17.87
C MET A 1 13.31 -9.66 -16.65
N ARG A 2 13.34 -8.51 -15.99
CA ARG A 2 12.30 -8.10 -15.02
C ARG A 2 11.49 -6.99 -15.68
N LEU A 3 10.21 -7.27 -15.96
CA LEU A 3 9.28 -6.24 -16.40
C LEU A 3 9.20 -5.20 -15.29
N PHE A 4 9.79 -4.04 -15.56
CA PHE A 4 9.36 -2.77 -14.99
C PHE A 4 7.84 -2.67 -15.26
N GLN A 5 7.02 -3.15 -14.32
CA GLN A 5 5.63 -2.70 -14.26
C GLN A 5 5.70 -1.23 -13.85
N LYS A 6 5.88 -0.37 -14.86
CA LYS A 6 5.96 1.08 -14.72
C LYS A 6 4.59 1.56 -14.30
N CYS A 7 4.31 1.54 -13.01
CA CYS A 7 3.22 2.33 -12.50
C CYS A 7 3.46 3.79 -12.90
N PRO A 8 2.40 4.55 -13.21
CA PRO A 8 2.54 5.97 -13.52
C PRO A 8 3.21 6.72 -12.37
N LYS A 9 3.74 7.92 -12.64
CA LYS A 9 4.37 8.75 -11.60
C LYS A 9 3.38 8.96 -10.44
N GLY A 10 3.85 8.80 -9.20
CA GLY A 10 3.01 8.89 -8.01
C GLY A 10 2.37 7.56 -7.58
N PHE A 11 2.72 6.45 -8.24
CA PHE A 11 2.29 5.11 -7.86
C PHE A 11 3.48 4.21 -7.50
N PHE A 12 3.25 3.32 -6.55
CA PHE A 12 4.17 2.28 -6.10
C PHE A 12 3.80 0.93 -6.71
N THR A 13 4.81 0.15 -7.07
CA THR A 13 4.63 -1.16 -7.72
C THR A 13 4.63 -2.28 -6.70
N CYS A 14 3.52 -3.00 -6.59
CA CYS A 14 3.43 -4.21 -5.79
C CYS A 14 4.34 -5.31 -6.34
N LYS A 15 4.84 -6.19 -5.46
CA LYS A 15 5.75 -7.27 -5.85
C LYS A 15 5.03 -8.34 -6.68
N LYS A 16 3.81 -8.69 -6.24
CA LYS A 16 2.96 -9.72 -6.84
C LYS A 16 1.49 -9.44 -6.56
N GLY A 17 0.64 -10.13 -7.31
CA GLY A 17 -0.81 -10.13 -7.13
C GLY A 17 -1.57 -9.46 -8.26
N LYS A 18 -2.89 -9.39 -8.09
CA LYS A 18 -3.79 -8.69 -9.03
C LYS A 18 -3.63 -7.18 -8.93
N ILE A 19 -3.43 -6.67 -7.72
CA ILE A 19 -3.07 -5.28 -7.46
C ILE A 19 -1.58 -5.15 -7.77
N THR A 20 -1.26 -4.41 -8.82
CA THR A 20 0.12 -4.21 -9.29
C THR A 20 0.63 -2.79 -9.05
N CYS A 21 -0.28 -1.83 -8.86
CA CYS A 21 0.02 -0.43 -8.63
C CYS A 21 -0.92 0.14 -7.57
N ILE A 22 -0.36 0.83 -6.58
CA ILE A 22 -1.08 1.59 -5.56
C ILE A 22 -0.55 3.02 -5.52
N GLN A 23 -1.25 3.97 -4.93
CA GLN A 23 -0.71 5.32 -4.75
C GLN A 23 0.48 5.28 -3.77
N THR A 24 1.48 6.13 -3.97
CA THR A 24 2.64 6.22 -3.05
C THR A 24 2.26 6.62 -1.62
N GLU A 25 1.06 7.17 -1.42
CA GLU A 25 0.50 7.50 -0.10
C GLU A 25 0.11 6.27 0.72
N PHE A 26 -0.10 5.12 0.07
CA PHE A 26 -0.42 3.83 0.71
C PHE A 26 0.82 2.95 0.90
N VAL A 27 2.01 3.55 0.89
CA VAL A 27 3.27 2.81 1.09
C VAL A 27 3.73 3.09 2.50
N CYS A 28 3.96 2.04 3.28
CA CYS A 28 4.28 2.14 4.71
C CYS A 28 3.19 2.86 5.52
N ASP A 29 1.91 2.72 5.14
CA ASP A 29 0.77 3.34 5.83
C ASP A 29 0.16 2.43 6.90
N CYS A 30 0.79 1.28 7.18
CA CYS A 30 0.33 0.23 8.09
C CYS A 30 -0.92 -0.51 7.60
N SER A 31 -1.31 -0.35 6.34
CA SER A 31 -2.38 -1.10 5.69
C SER A 31 -1.81 -1.91 4.53
N PRO A 32 -2.13 -3.21 4.42
CA PRO A 32 -1.74 -3.99 3.25
C PRO A 32 -2.65 -3.65 2.06
N ASP A 33 -2.19 -2.76 1.19
CA ASP A 33 -2.89 -2.34 -0.02
C ASP A 33 -2.44 -3.18 -1.24
N CYS A 34 -1.25 -3.78 -1.21
CA CYS A 34 -0.89 -4.84 -2.14
C CYS A 34 -1.48 -6.19 -1.71
N ASP A 35 -1.84 -7.03 -2.70
CA ASP A 35 -2.32 -8.41 -2.50
C ASP A 35 -1.30 -9.29 -1.74
N ASP A 36 -0.02 -8.97 -1.89
CA ASP A 36 1.12 -9.64 -1.25
C ASP A 36 1.75 -8.76 -0.14
N SER A 37 1.05 -7.70 0.31
CA SER A 37 1.48 -6.78 1.38
C SER A 37 2.88 -6.18 1.18
N SER A 38 3.32 -6.08 -0.07
CA SER A 38 4.68 -5.70 -0.44
C SER A 38 4.95 -4.21 -0.20
N ASP A 39 3.89 -3.41 -0.17
CA ASP A 39 3.84 -2.00 0.20
C ASP A 39 4.19 -1.73 1.66
N GLU A 40 3.98 -2.72 2.54
CA GLU A 40 4.34 -2.67 3.95
C GLU A 40 5.62 -3.47 4.25
N ASP A 41 6.17 -4.14 3.23
CA ASP A 41 7.34 -5.00 3.39
C ASP A 41 8.64 -4.19 3.41
N LYS A 42 9.43 -4.38 4.47
CA LYS A 42 10.74 -3.72 4.64
C LYS A 42 11.71 -4.00 3.51
N THR A 43 11.66 -5.17 2.89
CA THR A 43 12.60 -5.59 1.83
C THR A 43 12.17 -5.12 0.44
N TRP A 44 10.88 -4.80 0.25
CA TRP A 44 10.34 -4.36 -1.03
C TRP A 44 10.02 -2.86 -1.06
N ALA A 45 9.18 -2.37 -0.15
CA ALA A 45 8.86 -0.96 -0.01
C ALA A 45 9.93 -0.16 0.74
N GLY A 46 10.84 -0.83 1.46
CA GLY A 46 11.89 -0.15 2.20
C GLY A 46 11.39 0.56 3.45
N CYS A 47 10.23 0.14 3.99
CA CYS A 47 9.69 0.70 5.23
C CYS A 47 10.72 0.58 6.35
N ALA A 48 11.29 1.71 6.76
CA ALA A 48 12.02 1.78 8.00
C ALA A 48 11.01 1.48 9.12
N MET A 49 11.29 0.46 9.92
CA MET A 49 10.47 -0.10 11.03
C MET A 49 10.16 0.92 12.16
N GLN A 50 10.11 2.22 11.87
CA GLN A 50 9.96 3.31 12.82
C GLN A 50 8.83 4.28 12.45
N MET A 51 8.09 4.05 11.36
CA MET A 51 6.82 4.74 11.13
C MET A 51 5.74 4.03 11.95
N LYS A 52 5.37 4.67 13.06
CA LYS A 52 4.49 4.16 14.12
C LYS A 52 3.18 3.57 13.59
N CYS A 53 3.11 2.26 13.44
CA CYS A 53 1.84 1.52 13.50
C CYS A 53 1.27 1.43 14.95
N SER A 54 1.69 2.33 15.84
CA SER A 54 1.46 2.30 17.29
C SER A 54 0.47 3.36 17.78
N SER A 55 -0.37 3.90 16.89
CA SER A 55 -1.49 4.71 17.32
C SER A 55 -2.69 4.33 16.47
N ALA A 56 -3.80 4.06 17.13
CA ALA A 56 -5.10 3.69 16.59
C ALA A 56 -5.75 4.80 15.73
N ALA A 57 -4.95 5.52 14.92
CA ALA A 57 -5.34 6.56 14.00
C ALA A 57 -5.31 6.09 12.53
N GLY A 58 -4.64 4.98 12.21
CA GLY A 58 -4.62 4.39 10.85
C GLY A 58 -5.86 3.56 10.49
N MET A 59 -6.75 3.27 11.45
CA MET A 59 -7.91 2.39 11.24
C MET A 59 -9.22 3.14 10.93
N LEU A 60 -9.14 4.45 10.63
CA LEU A 60 -10.33 5.26 10.28
C LEU A 60 -10.45 5.63 8.80
N LEU A 61 -9.52 5.19 7.95
CA LEU A 61 -9.62 5.39 6.49
C LEU A 61 -9.87 4.09 5.71
N TYR A 62 -9.50 2.93 6.25
CA TYR A 62 -9.74 1.65 5.56
C TYR A 62 -11.24 1.33 5.42
N HIS A 63 -12.06 1.65 6.43
CA HIS A 63 -13.51 1.45 6.34
C HIS A 63 -14.26 2.53 5.55
N THR A 64 -13.62 3.64 5.18
CA THR A 64 -14.28 4.72 4.43
C THR A 64 -13.92 4.75 2.95
N LYS A 65 -12.80 4.15 2.50
CA LYS A 65 -12.53 3.97 1.05
C LYS A 65 -13.36 2.85 0.38
N HIS A 66 -13.92 1.92 1.16
CA HIS A 66 -14.91 0.93 0.68
C HIS A 66 -16.38 1.25 1.03
N VAL A 67 -16.67 2.38 1.70
CA VAL A 67 -18.03 2.85 2.00
C VAL A 67 -18.38 4.09 1.16
N SER A 68 -17.99 4.08 -0.12
CA SER A 68 -18.67 4.89 -1.16
C SER A 68 -19.47 4.00 -2.12
N LYS A 69 -20.16 3.00 -1.55
CA LYS A 69 -21.29 2.29 -2.17
C LYS A 69 -22.36 2.01 -1.11
N ARG A 70 -22.93 3.06 -0.52
CA ARG A 70 -24.30 2.99 -0.02
C ARG A 70 -25.13 3.97 -0.83
N HIS A 71 -26.07 3.40 -1.57
CA HIS A 71 -27.25 4.07 -2.12
C HIS A 71 -28.07 4.65 -0.95
#